data_AF-A0A971MSS4-F1
#
_entry.id   AF-A0A971MSS4-F1
#
_cell.length_a   1.000
_cell.length_b   1.000
_cell.length_c   1.000
_cell.angle_alpha   90.00
_cell.angle_beta   90.00
_cell.angle_gamma   90.00
#
_symmetry.space_group_name_H-M   'P 1'
#
loop_
_entity.id
_entity.type
_entity.pdbx_description
1 polymer ?
#
loop_
_entity_poly.entity_id
_entity_poly.type
_entity_poly.pdbx_seq_one_letter_code
_entity_poly.pdbx_strand_id
1 'polypeptide(L)'
;DDKNPLVYFLFFFLGYLLGSKVQYYQAIERDWPVALSLVIIFEILRQTLNFEAAPWSLSWVLFGLMIQTNRWLWVLALLGLARRFLTSHGPMLRYLSQAAFPIYILHLPLNTLVGYFVIKLPVNIGLKYLLIVLVTNILAFAIYEIVKHIGPLRFLLGMKSNSKI
;
A
#
# COMPACT_ATOMS: atom_id res chain seq x y z
N ASP A 1 -5.09 22.17 -5.60
CA ASP A 1 -4.56 22.41 -4.24
C ASP A 1 -5.03 21.27 -3.35
N ASP A 2 -4.37 20.12 -3.46
CA ASP A 2 -5.01 18.82 -3.15
C ASP A 2 -4.46 18.19 -1.87
N LYS A 3 -3.88 19.00 -0.98
CA LYS A 3 -3.28 18.52 0.28
C LYS A 3 -4.01 19.06 1.48
N ASN A 4 -5.33 18.86 1.55
CA ASN A 4 -6.09 19.20 2.74
C ASN A 4 -5.88 18.08 3.79
N PRO A 5 -5.16 18.34 4.89
CA PRO A 5 -4.88 17.32 5.91
C PRO A 5 -6.17 16.76 6.53
N LEU A 6 -7.27 17.53 6.55
CA LEU A 6 -8.55 17.07 7.06
C LEU A 6 -9.14 15.94 6.22
N VAL A 7 -8.97 15.97 4.89
CA VAL A 7 -9.49 14.93 4.01
C VAL A 7 -8.76 13.60 4.27
N TYR A 8 -7.43 13.63 4.40
CA TYR A 8 -6.65 12.44 4.74
C TYR A 8 -6.95 11.93 6.14
N PHE A 9 -7.12 12.84 7.11
CA PHE A 9 -7.52 12.48 8.46
C PHE A 9 -8.91 11.81 8.48
N LEU A 10 -9.88 12.33 7.71
CA LEU A 10 -11.19 11.72 7.57
C LEU A 10 -11.11 10.31 6.97
N PHE A 11 -10.32 10.11 5.91
CA PHE A 11 -10.12 8.76 5.35
C PHE A 11 -9.49 7.80 6.35
N PHE A 12 -8.48 8.25 7.10
CA PHE A 12 -7.86 7.46 8.15
C PHE A 12 -8.86 7.10 9.26
N PHE A 13 -9.65 8.08 9.71
CA PHE A 13 -10.65 7.90 10.75
C PHE A 13 -11.78 6.96 10.32
N LEU A 14 -12.29 7.11 9.09
CA LEU A 14 -13.28 6.20 8.52
C LEU A 14 -12.73 4.77 8.38
N GLY A 15 -11.48 4.63 7.93
CA GLY A 15 -10.80 3.34 7.89
C GLY A 15 -10.68 2.70 9.27
N TYR A 16 -10.34 3.48 10.29
CA TYR A 16 -10.29 3.03 11.69
C TYR A 16 -11.67 2.58 12.19
N LEU A 17 -12.73 3.35 11.95
CA LEU A 17 -14.10 2.99 12.34
C LEU A 17 -14.56 1.68 11.68
N LEU A 18 -14.30 1.53 10.37
CA LEU A 18 -14.61 0.29 9.64
C LEU A 18 -13.83 -0.90 10.20
N GLY A 19 -12.53 -0.70 10.44
CA GLY A 19 -11.64 -1.71 11.02
C GLY A 19 -11.86 -2.01 12.50
N SER A 20 -12.72 -1.26 13.20
CA SER A 20 -13.05 -1.51 14.61
C SER A 20 -14.09 -2.63 14.80
N LYS A 21 -14.83 -2.99 13.74
CA LYS A 21 -15.88 -4.01 13.80
C LYS A 21 -15.41 -5.33 13.21
N VAL A 22 -15.47 -6.42 13.98
CA VAL A 22 -15.09 -7.77 13.53
C VAL A 22 -15.93 -8.22 12.33
N GLN A 23 -17.20 -7.80 12.26
CA GLN A 23 -18.10 -8.13 11.16
C GLN A 23 -17.60 -7.60 9.81
N TYR A 24 -16.91 -6.46 9.81
CA TYR A 24 -16.38 -5.87 8.58
C TYR A 24 -15.33 -6.78 7.94
N TYR A 25 -14.40 -7.30 8.74
CA TYR A 25 -13.38 -8.21 8.24
C TYR A 25 -13.95 -9.56 7.82
N GLN A 26 -14.98 -10.07 8.52
CA GLN A 26 -15.67 -11.31 8.12
C GLN A 26 -16.36 -11.15 6.76
N ALA A 27 -16.99 -9.99 6.51
CA ALA A 27 -17.57 -9.69 5.21
C ALA A 27 -16.50 -9.61 4.11
N ILE A 28 -15.37 -8.93 4.37
CA ILE A 28 -14.24 -8.87 3.43
C ILE A 28 -13.70 -10.26 3.09
N GLU A 29 -13.53 -11.12 4.09
CA GLU A 29 -13.00 -12.48 3.90
C GLU A 29 -13.99 -13.41 3.18
N ARG A 30 -15.30 -13.15 3.29
CA ARG A 30 -16.31 -13.86 2.52
C ARG A 30 -16.32 -13.40 1.06
N ASP A 31 -16.28 -12.08 0.84
CA ASP A 31 -16.59 -11.47 -0.46
C ASP A 31 -15.34 -11.17 -1.30
N TRP A 32 -14.12 -11.49 -0.83
CA TRP A 32 -12.90 -11.24 -1.59
C TRP A 32 -12.86 -11.86 -3.00
N PRO A 33 -13.44 -13.06 -3.28
CA PRO A 33 -13.43 -13.61 -4.64
C PRO A 33 -14.30 -12.77 -5.58
N VAL A 34 -15.43 -12.25 -5.06
CA VAL A 34 -16.31 -11.35 -5.81
C VAL A 34 -15.58 -10.03 -6.08
N ALA A 35 -14.95 -9.44 -5.06
CA ALA A 35 -14.17 -8.22 -5.22
C ALA A 35 -13.04 -8.40 -6.24
N LEU A 36 -12.29 -9.51 -6.17
CA LEU A 36 -11.21 -9.82 -7.11
C LEU A 36 -11.73 -10.03 -8.54
N SER A 37 -12.86 -10.72 -8.69
CA SER A 37 -13.47 -10.95 -10.01
C SER A 37 -13.90 -9.62 -10.65
N LEU A 38 -14.58 -8.76 -9.89
CA LEU A 38 -15.00 -7.44 -10.37
C LEU A 38 -13.80 -6.56 -10.74
N VAL A 39 -12.70 -6.63 -9.97
CA VAL A 39 -11.45 -5.93 -10.28
C VAL A 39 -10.89 -6.34 -11.63
N ILE A 40 -10.78 -7.65 -11.86
CA ILE A 40 -10.25 -8.19 -13.11
C ILE A 40 -11.12 -7.74 -14.29
N ILE A 41 -12.46 -7.81 -14.13
CA ILE A 41 -13.41 -7.37 -15.16
C ILE A 41 -13.25 -5.87 -15.45
N PHE A 42 -13.22 -5.01 -14.42
CA PHE A 42 -13.06 -3.58 -14.60
C PHE A 42 -11.71 -3.20 -15.19
N GLU A 43 -10.64 -3.92 -14.86
CA GLU A 43 -9.31 -3.67 -15.45
C GLU A 43 -9.25 -4.09 -16.93
N ILE A 44 -9.86 -5.23 -17.29
CA ILE A 44 -9.99 -5.65 -18.69
C ILE A 44 -10.83 -4.65 -19.47
N LEU A 45 -11.98 -4.24 -18.94
CA LEU A 45 -12.84 -3.24 -19.58
C LEU A 45 -12.10 -1.93 -19.77
N ARG A 46 -11.34 -1.47 -18.78
CA ARG A 46 -10.55 -0.25 -18.86
C ARG A 46 -9.48 -0.30 -19.96
N GLN A 47 -8.83 -1.44 -20.17
CA GLN A 47 -7.77 -1.58 -21.18
C GLN A 47 -8.32 -1.86 -22.59
N THR A 48 -9.50 -2.47 -22.70
CA THR A 48 -10.12 -2.83 -23.99
C THR A 48 -11.00 -1.71 -24.54
N LEU A 49 -11.67 -0.96 -23.65
CA LEU A 49 -12.41 0.22 -24.04
C LEU A 49 -11.41 1.37 -24.16
N ASN A 50 -11.07 1.73 -25.40
CA ASN A 50 -10.42 3.01 -25.72
C ASN A 50 -11.43 4.14 -25.46
N PHE A 51 -11.68 4.40 -24.17
CA PHE A 51 -12.77 5.21 -23.71
C PHE A 51 -12.46 6.69 -23.88
N GLU A 52 -12.91 7.25 -25.00
CA GLU A 52 -12.89 8.68 -25.26
C GLU A 52 -14.30 9.24 -25.04
N ALA A 53 -14.49 9.93 -23.92
CA ALA A 53 -15.73 10.62 -23.62
C ALA A 53 -15.48 12.11 -23.45
N ALA A 54 -16.41 12.92 -23.97
CA ALA A 54 -16.38 14.35 -23.78
C ALA A 54 -16.36 14.68 -22.27
N PRO A 55 -15.54 15.64 -21.82
CA PRO A 55 -15.51 16.06 -20.42
C PRO A 55 -16.92 16.40 -19.94
N TRP A 56 -17.25 15.98 -18.71
CA TRP A 56 -18.56 16.19 -18.08
C TRP A 56 -19.75 15.46 -18.71
N SER A 57 -19.54 14.62 -19.73
CA SER A 57 -20.60 13.72 -20.23
C SER A 57 -20.97 12.65 -19.20
N LEU A 58 -22.18 12.10 -19.30
CA LEU A 58 -22.62 10.99 -18.44
C LEU A 58 -21.64 9.82 -18.50
N SER A 59 -21.18 9.47 -19.70
CA SER A 59 -20.21 8.40 -19.90
C SER A 59 -18.90 8.69 -19.17
N TRP A 60 -18.39 9.93 -19.23
CA TRP A 60 -17.17 10.33 -18.52
C TRP A 60 -17.30 10.15 -17.00
N VAL A 61 -18.44 10.56 -16.44
CA VAL A 61 -18.73 10.39 -15.00
C VAL A 61 -18.81 8.91 -14.62
N LEU A 62 -19.53 8.10 -15.39
CA LEU A 62 -19.68 6.66 -15.12
C LEU A 62 -18.33 5.92 -15.19
N PHE A 63 -17.49 6.25 -16.17
CA PHE A 63 -16.15 5.67 -16.28
C PHE A 63 -15.24 6.11 -15.12
N GLY A 64 -15.33 7.38 -14.71
CA GLY A 64 -14.67 7.88 -13.51
C GLY A 64 -15.10 7.09 -12.27
N LEU A 65 -16.40 6.91 -12.04
CA LEU A 65 -16.93 6.13 -10.93
C LEU A 65 -16.46 4.67 -10.97
N MET A 66 -16.43 4.06 -12.16
CA MET A 66 -15.90 2.71 -12.36
C MET A 66 -14.44 2.62 -11.91
N ILE A 67 -13.57 3.56 -12.33
CA ILE A 67 -12.16 3.60 -11.92
C ILE A 67 -12.02 3.76 -10.41
N GLN A 68 -12.77 4.68 -9.79
CA GLN A 68 -12.68 4.91 -8.35
C GLN A 68 -13.17 3.70 -7.55
N THR A 69 -14.23 3.04 -8.03
CA THR A 69 -14.76 1.81 -7.43
C THR A 69 -13.75 0.67 -7.58
N ASN A 70 -13.12 0.53 -8.74
CA ASN A 70 -12.08 -0.46 -8.99
C ASN A 70 -10.90 -0.33 -8.00
N ARG A 71 -10.48 0.91 -7.69
CA ARG A 71 -9.43 1.17 -6.68
C ARG A 71 -9.82 0.65 -5.29
N TRP A 72 -11.07 0.85 -4.88
CA TRP A 72 -11.57 0.32 -3.61
C TRP A 72 -11.70 -1.20 -3.61
N LEU A 73 -12.17 -1.78 -4.72
CA LEU A 73 -12.26 -3.23 -4.85
C LEU A 73 -10.90 -3.91 -4.78
N TRP A 74 -9.83 -3.29 -5.30
CA TRP A 74 -8.46 -3.77 -5.11
C TRP A 74 -8.08 -3.87 -3.64
N VAL A 75 -8.37 -2.83 -2.84
CA VAL A 75 -8.10 -2.83 -1.40
C VAL A 75 -8.87 -3.95 -0.71
N LEU A 76 -10.16 -4.11 -1.00
CA LEU A 76 -10.99 -5.17 -0.40
C LEU A 76 -10.53 -6.57 -0.80
N ALA A 77 -10.22 -6.78 -2.09
CA ALA A 77 -9.74 -8.06 -2.61
C ALA A 77 -8.41 -8.45 -1.96
N LEU A 78 -7.44 -7.53 -1.90
CA LEU A 78 -6.13 -7.79 -1.28
C LEU A 78 -6.25 -8.01 0.23
N LEU A 79 -7.07 -7.22 0.94
CA LEU A 79 -7.29 -7.41 2.37
C LEU A 79 -7.92 -8.78 2.66
N GLY A 80 -8.93 -9.20 1.89
CA GLY A 80 -9.57 -10.49 2.09
C GLY A 80 -8.68 -11.67 1.69
N LEU A 81 -7.90 -11.53 0.61
CA LEU A 81 -6.88 -12.50 0.23
C LEU A 81 -5.82 -12.64 1.33
N ALA A 82 -5.30 -11.52 1.84
CA ALA A 82 -4.34 -11.53 2.93
C ALA A 82 -4.94 -12.17 4.18
N ARG A 83 -6.20 -11.90 4.50
CA ARG A 83 -6.82 -12.50 5.67
C ARG A 83 -7.04 -14.01 5.55
N ARG A 84 -7.33 -14.51 4.34
CA ARG A 84 -7.56 -15.93 4.08
C ARG A 84 -6.26 -16.74 3.98
N PHE A 85 -5.21 -16.18 3.39
CA PHE A 85 -3.98 -16.92 3.07
C PHE A 85 -2.76 -16.51 3.93
N LEU A 86 -2.73 -15.30 4.48
CA LEU A 86 -1.66 -14.77 5.32
C LEU A 86 -2.06 -14.72 6.81
N THR A 87 -2.93 -15.63 7.27
CA THR A 87 -3.36 -15.73 8.68
C THR A 87 -2.47 -16.63 9.54
N SER A 88 -1.50 -17.31 8.94
CA SER A 88 -0.62 -18.21 9.70
C SER A 88 0.28 -17.39 10.62
N HIS A 89 0.23 -17.65 11.93
CA HIS A 89 0.99 -16.96 12.97
C HIS A 89 2.48 -17.33 12.98
N GLY A 90 3.03 -17.68 11.82
CA GLY A 90 4.41 -18.10 11.67
C GLY A 90 5.41 -16.99 12.08
N PRO A 91 6.64 -17.37 12.44
CA PRO A 91 7.67 -16.42 12.85
C PRO A 91 7.97 -15.37 11.77
N MET A 92 7.85 -15.74 10.50
CA MET A 92 8.07 -14.84 9.36
C MET A 92 7.02 -13.74 9.26
N LEU A 93 5.73 -14.07 9.40
CA LEU A 93 4.66 -13.06 9.36
C LEU A 93 4.82 -12.08 10.52
N ARG A 94 5.11 -12.59 11.72
CA ARG A 94 5.34 -11.75 12.91
C ARG A 94 6.50 -10.78 12.70
N TYR A 95 7.60 -11.25 12.10
CA TYR A 95 8.74 -10.41 11.76
C TYR A 95 8.37 -9.32 10.74
N LEU A 96 7.76 -9.71 9.61
CA LEU A 96 7.34 -8.77 8.57
C LEU A 96 6.32 -7.74 9.06
N SER A 97 5.38 -8.13 9.92
CA SER A 97 4.41 -7.19 10.53
C SER A 97 5.09 -6.14 11.41
N GLN A 98 6.15 -6.50 12.13
CA GLN A 98 6.94 -5.54 12.92
C GLN A 98 7.80 -4.64 12.04
N ALA A 99 8.30 -5.16 10.92
CA ALA A 99 9.14 -4.42 9.98
C ALA A 99 8.34 -3.47 9.07
N ALA A 100 7.08 -3.78 8.78
CA ALA A 100 6.27 -3.06 7.80
C ALA A 100 6.17 -1.55 8.06
N PHE A 101 5.89 -1.14 9.31
CA PHE A 101 5.73 0.27 9.65
C PHE A 101 7.07 1.06 9.62
N PRO A 102 8.16 0.58 10.25
CA PRO A 102 9.49 1.17 10.07
C PRO A 102 9.92 1.29 8.60
N ILE A 103 9.76 0.23 7.82
CA ILE A 103 10.13 0.22 6.39
C ILE A 103 9.29 1.23 5.62
N TYR A 104 7.98 1.34 5.90
CA TYR A 104 7.11 2.33 5.26
C TYR A 104 7.60 3.77 5.47
N ILE A 105 7.99 4.12 6.71
CA ILE A 105 8.52 5.45 7.03
C ILE A 105 9.85 5.71 6.32
N LEU A 106 10.74 4.72 6.30
CA LEU A 106 12.08 4.83 5.72
C LEU A 106 12.05 4.80 4.19
N HIS A 107 11.10 4.10 3.58
CA HIS A 107 11.07 3.89 2.14
C HIS A 107 10.97 5.21 1.37
N LEU A 108 10.09 6.14 1.78
CA LEU A 108 9.92 7.42 1.09
C LEU A 108 11.19 8.28 1.05
N PRO A 109 11.86 8.63 2.18
CA PRO A 109 13.07 9.44 2.14
C PRO A 109 14.22 8.74 1.41
N LEU A 110 14.35 7.42 1.57
CA LEU A 110 15.36 6.65 0.84
C LEU A 110 15.08 6.63 -0.66
N ASN A 111 13.83 6.46 -1.07
CA ASN A 111 13.44 6.51 -2.48
C ASN A 111 13.77 7.87 -3.10
N THR A 112 13.50 8.96 -2.39
CA THR A 112 13.86 10.31 -2.84
C THR A 112 15.37 10.48 -2.94
N LEU A 113 16.13 10.02 -1.95
CA LEU A 113 17.59 10.11 -1.93
C LEU A 113 18.22 9.29 -3.07
N VAL A 114 17.85 8.02 -3.19
CA VAL A 114 18.34 7.11 -4.24
C VAL A 114 17.93 7.65 -5.62
N GLY A 115 16.67 8.08 -5.77
CA GLY A 115 16.18 8.68 -7.00
C GLY A 115 17.00 9.90 -7.43
N TYR A 116 17.35 10.78 -6.49
CA TYR A 116 18.18 11.96 -6.76
C TYR A 116 19.54 11.61 -7.38
N PHE A 117 20.19 10.54 -6.93
CA PHE A 117 21.47 10.10 -7.47
C PHE A 117 21.30 9.31 -8.78
N VAL A 118 20.36 8.36 -8.83
CA VAL A 118 20.18 7.46 -9.99
C VAL A 118 19.67 8.20 -11.23
N ILE A 119 18.88 9.26 -11.07
CA ILE A 119 18.38 10.05 -12.20
C ILE A 119 19.52 10.66 -13.02
N LYS A 120 20.64 11.02 -12.38
CA LYS A 120 21.82 11.62 -13.02
C LYS A 120 22.65 10.63 -13.85
N LEU A 121 22.42 9.32 -13.70
CA LEU A 121 23.17 8.32 -14.45
C LEU A 121 22.76 8.30 -15.93
N PRO A 122 23.70 8.13 -16.87
CA PRO A 122 23.40 8.02 -18.30
C PRO A 122 22.97 6.59 -18.67
N VAL A 123 21.94 6.07 -18.00
CA VAL A 123 21.38 4.72 -18.23
C VAL A 123 19.91 4.79 -18.67
N ASN A 124 19.41 3.73 -19.29
CA ASN A 124 18.00 3.63 -19.72
C ASN A 124 17.03 3.77 -18.53
N ILE A 125 15.87 4.37 -18.76
CA ILE A 125 14.74 4.49 -17.82
C ILE A 125 14.40 3.17 -17.12
N GLY A 126 14.39 2.03 -17.81
CA GLY A 126 14.09 0.73 -17.21
C GLY A 126 15.11 0.33 -16.15
N LEU A 127 16.40 0.54 -16.45
CA LEU A 127 17.50 0.32 -15.52
C LEU A 127 17.46 1.31 -14.35
N LYS A 128 17.14 2.59 -14.60
CA LYS A 128 16.95 3.58 -13.51
C LYS A 128 15.86 3.13 -12.55
N TYR A 129 14.71 2.70 -13.07
CA TYR A 129 13.60 2.20 -12.26
C TYR A 129 14.02 1.00 -11.40
N LEU A 130 14.61 -0.02 -12.03
CA LEU A 130 15.07 -1.22 -11.30
C LEU A 130 16.10 -0.88 -10.21
N LEU A 131 17.06 -0.01 -10.52
CA LEU A 131 18.05 0.44 -9.54
C LEU A 131 17.40 1.16 -8.36
N ILE A 132 16.48 2.10 -8.61
CA ILE A 132 15.80 2.83 -7.54
C ILE A 132 15.01 1.86 -6.67
N VAL A 133 14.23 0.95 -7.26
CA VAL A 133 13.42 -0.03 -6.51
C VAL A 133 14.31 -0.94 -5.67
N LEU A 134 15.33 -1.58 -6.28
CA LEU A 134 16.16 -2.55 -5.57
C LEU A 134 16.99 -1.89 -4.47
N VAL A 135 17.68 -0.78 -4.78
CA VAL A 135 18.55 -0.10 -3.82
C VAL A 135 17.73 0.48 -2.67
N THR A 136 16.58 1.10 -2.93
CA THR A 136 15.72 1.64 -1.88
C THR A 136 15.22 0.54 -0.94
N ASN A 137 14.74 -0.59 -1.48
CA ASN A 137 14.25 -1.69 -0.66
C ASN A 137 15.37 -2.31 0.17
N ILE A 138 16.53 -2.60 -0.43
CA ILE A 138 17.69 -3.16 0.28
C ILE A 138 18.12 -2.22 1.40
N LEU A 139 18.23 -0.92 1.13
CA LEU A 139 18.65 0.06 2.12
C LEU A 139 17.61 0.23 3.24
N ALA A 140 16.32 0.21 2.92
CA ALA A 140 15.25 0.25 3.92
C ALA A 140 15.30 -0.96 4.86
N PHE A 141 15.50 -2.18 4.31
CA PHE A 141 15.67 -3.39 5.12
C PHE A 141 16.95 -3.36 5.96
N ALA A 142 18.08 -2.90 5.39
CA ALA A 142 19.35 -2.82 6.10
C ALA A 142 19.27 -1.83 7.27
N ILE A 143 18.67 -0.66 7.05
CA ILE A 143 18.48 0.35 8.11
C ILE A 143 17.52 -0.20 9.17
N TYR A 144 16.42 -0.84 8.78
CA TYR A 144 15.53 -1.49 9.74
C TYR A 144 16.28 -2.52 10.62
N GLU A 145 17.11 -3.35 10.01
CA GLU A 145 17.91 -4.37 10.69
C GLU A 145 18.88 -3.75 11.70
N ILE A 146 19.45 -2.57 11.41
CA ILE A 146 20.29 -1.83 12.36
C ILE A 146 19.45 -1.23 13.49
N VAL A 147 18.34 -0.55 13.12
CA VAL A 147 17.50 0.18 14.07
C VAL A 147 16.80 -0.74 15.06
N LYS A 148 16.46 -1.98 14.68
CA LYS A 148 15.83 -2.94 15.60
C LYS A 148 16.72 -3.26 16.82
N HIS A 149 18.03 -3.07 16.71
CA HIS A 149 18.99 -3.27 17.81
C HIS A 149 19.19 -2.02 18.68
N ILE A 150 18.71 -0.84 18.26
CA ILE A 150 18.91 0.43 18.96
C ILE A 150 17.61 0.85 19.69
N GLY A 151 17.63 0.77 21.03
CA GLY A 151 16.45 0.95 21.88
C GLY A 151 15.63 2.24 21.66
N PRO A 152 16.26 3.44 21.61
CA PRO A 152 15.52 4.70 21.40
C PRO A 152 14.88 4.83 20.01
N LEU A 153 15.58 4.41 18.95
CA LEU A 153 15.04 4.50 17.59
C LEU A 153 13.90 3.50 17.34
N ARG A 154 13.87 2.40 18.09
CA ARG A 154 12.77 1.44 18.09
C ARG A 154 11.44 2.08 18.52
N PHE A 155 11.48 2.96 19.53
CA PHE A 155 10.30 3.70 19.97
C PHE A 155 9.83 4.71 18.92
N LEU A 156 10.75 5.48 18.32
CA LEU A 156 10.42 6.44 17.27
C LEU A 156 9.79 5.80 16.03
N LEU A 157 10.18 4.56 15.71
CA LEU A 157 9.62 3.78 14.61
C LEU A 157 8.44 2.89 15.03
N GLY A 158 7.79 3.16 16.16
CA GLY A 158 6.56 2.48 16.58
C GLY A 158 6.69 0.98 16.86
N MET A 159 7.91 0.47 17.03
CA MET A 159 8.14 -0.92 17.38
C MET A 159 7.88 -1.14 18.88
N LYS A 160 7.14 -2.19 19.25
CA LYS A 160 6.89 -2.56 20.65
C LYS A 160 8.22 -2.65 21.39
N SER A 161 8.36 -2.03 22.56
CA SER A 161 9.57 -2.17 23.40
C SER A 161 9.66 -3.61 23.94
N ASN A 162 10.87 -4.17 24.04
CA ASN A 162 11.07 -5.43 24.75
C ASN A 162 11.07 -5.03 26.22
N SER A 163 9.88 -4.91 26.80
CA SER A 163 9.71 -5.09 28.22
C SER A 163 10.21 -6.51 28.51
N LYS A 164 11.45 -6.62 29.00
CA LYS A 164 11.85 -7.80 29.77
C LYS A 164 10.85 -7.86 30.93
N ILE A 165 9.90 -8.79 30.86
CA ILE A 165 9.22 -9.30 32.03
C ILE A 165 10.20 -10.26 32.70
#